data_AF-A0AAU6XRR4-F1
#
_entry.id   AF-A0AAU6XRR4-F1
#
_cell.length_a   1.000
_cell.length_b   1.000
_cell.length_c   1.000
_cell.angle_alpha   90.00
_cell.angle_beta   90.00
_cell.angle_gamma   90.00
#
_symmetry.space_group_name_H-M   'P 1'
#
loop_
_entity.id
_entity.type
_entity.pdbx_description
1 polymer ?
#
loop_
_entity_poly.entity_id
_entity_poly.type
_entity_poly.pdbx_seq_one_letter_code
_entity_poly.pdbx_strand_id
1 'polypeptide(L)'
;MDAKNRFETKVTFALSRLEWLGFLAVSLVLAVQHRTEIRWGVFVLLFAVIDAIGYVPGAIAFRRHPDRPVPRGYYVAYNTMHSLVTAGVLAGAWALFVRPEWALLALPIHLMGDRALFGNSLKPFGVAFEPETSPAFRLFEQKYGPERDSRGSRVPGATGAARNSLEGTDAVRT
;
A
#
# COMPACT_ATOMS: atom_id res chain seq x y z
N MET A 1 1.85 0.29 -4.94
CA MET A 1 0.49 0.45 -5.45
C MET A 1 -0.10 1.62 -4.71
N ASP A 2 -1.17 2.20 -5.22
CA ASP A 2 -1.86 3.31 -4.55
C ASP A 2 -3.37 3.07 -4.61
N ALA A 3 -4.15 3.91 -3.91
CA ALA A 3 -5.61 3.78 -3.87
C ALA A 3 -6.28 3.79 -5.26
N LYS A 4 -5.65 4.37 -6.28
CA LYS A 4 -6.19 4.43 -7.66
C LYS A 4 -5.67 3.30 -8.55
N ASN A 5 -4.62 2.60 -8.14
CA ASN A 5 -3.99 1.49 -8.85
C ASN A 5 -3.67 0.34 -7.88
N ARG A 6 -4.70 -0.24 -7.26
CA ARG A 6 -4.52 -1.31 -6.27
C ARG A 6 -4.08 -2.66 -6.86
N PHE A 7 -4.51 -2.97 -8.09
CA PHE A 7 -4.38 -4.31 -8.73
C PHE A 7 -4.82 -5.48 -7.83
N GLU A 8 -5.73 -5.19 -6.92
CA GLU A 8 -6.43 -6.11 -6.04
C GLU A 8 -7.93 -5.91 -6.25
N THR A 9 -8.73 -6.94 -5.99
CA THR A 9 -10.19 -6.77 -5.97
C THR A 9 -10.58 -5.86 -4.79
N LYS A 10 -11.78 -5.27 -4.84
CA LYS A 10 -12.27 -4.39 -3.77
C LYS A 10 -12.21 -5.05 -2.38
N VAL A 11 -12.57 -6.33 -2.32
CA VAL A 11 -12.61 -7.10 -1.08
C VAL A 11 -11.20 -7.40 -0.58
N THR A 12 -10.31 -7.89 -1.45
CA THR A 12 -8.92 -8.20 -1.05
C THR A 12 -8.16 -6.96 -0.59
N PHE A 13 -8.34 -5.83 -1.29
CA PHE A 13 -7.77 -4.55 -0.86
C PHE A 13 -8.33 -4.07 0.49
N ALA A 14 -9.63 -4.24 0.74
CA ALA A 14 -10.23 -3.89 2.03
C ALA A 14 -9.68 -4.77 3.17
N LEU A 15 -9.51 -6.07 2.93
CA LEU A 15 -8.92 -6.99 3.91
C LEU A 15 -7.46 -6.61 4.21
N SER A 16 -6.66 -6.34 3.19
CA SER A 16 -5.28 -5.86 3.36
C SER A 16 -5.25 -4.59 4.23
N ARG A 17 -6.12 -3.62 3.95
CA ARG A 17 -6.22 -2.40 4.78
C ARG A 17 -6.62 -2.68 6.23
N LEU A 18 -7.47 -3.67 6.48
CA LEU A 18 -7.87 -4.06 7.84
C LEU A 18 -6.70 -4.65 8.62
N GLU A 19 -5.84 -5.45 7.98
CA GLU A 19 -4.62 -5.97 8.62
C GLU A 19 -3.70 -4.82 9.04
N TRP A 20 -3.45 -3.87 8.14
CA TRP A 20 -2.65 -2.68 8.46
C TRP A 20 -3.29 -1.82 9.55
N LEU A 21 -4.62 -1.71 9.56
CA LEU A 21 -5.36 -0.97 10.59
C LEU A 21 -5.21 -1.63 11.97
N GLY A 22 -5.18 -2.97 12.04
CA GLY A 22 -4.93 -3.70 13.27
C GLY A 22 -3.55 -3.37 13.86
N PHE A 23 -2.49 -3.44 13.04
CA PHE A 23 -1.14 -3.09 13.46
C PHE A 23 -1.01 -1.61 13.86
N LEU A 24 -1.68 -0.72 13.11
CA LEU A 24 -1.75 0.71 13.45
C LEU A 24 -2.41 0.92 14.81
N ALA A 25 -3.56 0.28 15.06
CA ALA A 25 -4.30 0.41 16.30
C ALA A 25 -3.46 -0.03 17.50
N VAL A 26 -2.79 -1.19 17.41
CA VAL A 26 -1.87 -1.66 18.46
C VAL A 26 -0.74 -0.66 18.69
N SER A 27 -0.12 -0.16 17.62
CA SER A 27 0.99 0.81 17.72
C SER A 27 0.55 2.13 18.36
N LEU A 28 -0.65 2.61 18.04
CA LEU A 28 -1.23 3.83 18.63
C LEU A 28 -1.59 3.63 20.10
N VAL A 29 -2.16 2.48 20.47
CA VAL A 29 -2.46 2.16 21.88
C VAL A 29 -1.18 2.17 22.71
N LEU A 30 -0.12 1.52 22.23
CA LEU A 30 1.19 1.55 22.89
C LEU A 30 1.75 2.97 23.00
N ALA A 31 1.64 3.78 21.94
CA ALA A 31 2.11 5.15 21.97
C ALA A 31 1.35 6.02 22.98
N VAL A 32 0.04 5.80 23.13
CA VAL A 32 -0.79 6.51 24.13
C VAL A 32 -0.44 6.05 25.54
N GLN A 33 -0.28 4.74 25.77
CA GLN A 33 0.09 4.18 27.07
C GLN A 33 1.45 4.70 27.55
N HIS A 34 2.42 4.79 26.64
CA HIS A 34 3.79 5.22 26.95
C HIS A 34 4.09 6.68 26.56
N ARG A 35 3.05 7.52 26.41
CA ARG A 35 3.17 8.90 25.90
C ARG A 35 4.17 9.80 26.64
N THR A 36 4.41 9.55 27.92
CA THR A 36 5.37 10.29 28.76
C THR A 36 6.80 9.77 28.63
N GLU A 37 6.97 8.54 28.16
CA GLU A 37 8.26 7.91 27.92
C GLU A 37 8.75 8.13 26.48
N ILE A 38 7.86 8.57 25.59
CA ILE A 38 8.21 8.90 24.21
C ILE A 38 9.05 10.17 24.18
N ARG A 39 10.26 10.04 23.63
CA ARG A 39 11.07 11.17 23.19
C ARG A 39 10.47 11.77 21.93
N TRP A 40 9.51 12.69 22.11
CA TRP A 40 8.73 13.28 21.03
C TRP A 40 9.57 13.89 19.90
N GLY A 41 10.72 14.50 20.22
CA GLY A 41 11.63 15.00 19.18
C GLY A 41 12.15 13.90 18.24
N VAL A 42 12.53 12.74 18.79
CA VAL A 42 12.95 11.57 18.00
C VAL A 42 11.77 10.96 17.26
N PHE A 43 10.61 10.85 17.93
CA PHE A 43 9.39 10.32 17.32
C PHE A 43 8.99 11.12 16.08
N VAL A 44 8.89 12.45 16.21
CA VAL A 44 8.52 13.33 15.09
C VAL A 44 9.56 13.28 13.98
N LEU A 45 10.85 13.24 14.32
CA LEU A 45 11.93 13.11 13.34
C LEU A 45 11.81 11.81 12.54
N LEU A 46 11.67 10.67 13.23
CA LEU A 46 11.53 9.35 12.60
C LEU A 46 10.26 9.23 11.75
N PHE A 47 9.18 9.86 12.18
CA PHE A 47 7.94 9.92 11.41
C PHE A 47 8.13 10.76 10.13
N ALA A 48 8.63 11.98 10.27
CA ALA A 48 8.74 12.92 9.15
C ALA A 48 9.81 12.55 8.13
N VAL A 49 10.93 11.94 8.56
CA VAL A 49 12.06 11.64 7.66
C VAL A 49 11.69 10.63 6.56
N ILE A 50 10.74 9.74 6.84
CA ILE A 50 10.25 8.75 5.87
C ILE A 50 9.70 9.45 4.63
N ASP A 51 8.84 10.45 4.81
CA ASP A 51 8.26 11.19 3.69
C ASP A 51 9.21 12.25 3.14
N ALA A 52 9.97 12.92 4.01
CA ALA A 52 10.91 13.95 3.59
C ALA A 52 11.96 13.42 2.59
N ILE A 53 12.41 12.17 2.77
CA ILE A 53 13.35 11.50 1.86
C ILE A 53 12.63 10.67 0.82
N GLY A 54 11.61 9.90 1.22
CA GLY A 54 10.96 8.92 0.36
C GLY A 54 9.97 9.51 -0.63
N TYR A 55 9.14 10.48 -0.21
CA TYR A 55 8.00 10.94 -1.00
C TYR A 55 8.18 12.35 -1.57
N VAL A 56 8.53 13.32 -0.72
CA VAL A 56 8.57 14.75 -1.05
C VAL A 56 9.43 15.05 -2.28
N PRO A 57 10.65 14.50 -2.43
CA PRO A 57 11.50 14.82 -3.58
C PRO A 57 10.88 14.35 -4.91
N GLY A 58 10.25 13.15 -4.92
CA GLY A 58 9.57 12.61 -6.10
C GLY A 58 8.29 13.38 -6.44
N ALA A 59 7.52 13.78 -5.42
CA ALA A 59 6.31 14.58 -5.61
C ALA A 59 6.64 15.98 -6.17
N ILE A 60 7.71 16.61 -5.68
CA ILE A 60 8.19 17.89 -6.22
C ILE A 60 8.65 17.71 -7.68
N ALA A 61 9.40 16.65 -7.98
CA ALA A 61 9.86 16.37 -9.35
C ALA A 61 8.68 16.17 -10.32
N PHE A 62 7.64 15.42 -9.90
CA PHE A 62 6.43 15.21 -10.68
C PHE A 62 5.71 16.54 -10.96
N ARG A 63 5.48 17.36 -9.92
CA ARG A 63 4.77 18.64 -10.05
C ARG A 63 5.52 19.68 -10.89
N ARG A 64 6.86 19.64 -10.89
CA ARG A 64 7.69 20.56 -11.69
C ARG A 64 7.74 20.19 -13.17
N HIS A 65 7.60 18.91 -13.49
CA HIS A 65 7.70 18.42 -14.86
C HIS A 65 6.58 17.41 -15.15
N PRO A 66 5.32 17.86 -15.27
CA PRO A 66 4.17 16.98 -15.46
C PRO A 66 4.28 16.12 -16.72
N ASP A 67 4.93 16.65 -17.77
CA ASP A 67 5.09 15.95 -19.05
C ASP A 67 6.28 14.97 -19.08
N ARG A 68 7.06 14.87 -17.99
CA ARG A 68 8.25 14.01 -17.93
C ARG A 68 8.07 12.88 -16.92
N PRO A 69 8.46 11.65 -17.26
CA PRO A 69 8.47 10.56 -16.30
C PRO A 69 9.43 10.89 -15.15
N VAL A 70 8.97 10.67 -13.92
CA VAL A 70 9.79 10.86 -12.72
C VAL A 70 10.96 9.87 -12.76
N PRO A 71 12.21 10.33 -12.52
CA PRO A 71 13.37 9.45 -12.50
C PRO A 71 13.22 8.27 -11.54
N ARG A 72 13.73 7.09 -11.95
CA ARG A 72 13.66 5.85 -11.17
C ARG A 72 14.24 5.97 -9.75
N GLY A 73 15.21 6.88 -9.55
CA GLY A 73 15.80 7.13 -8.23
C GLY A 73 14.77 7.52 -7.17
N TYR A 74 13.75 8.29 -7.53
CA TYR A 74 12.68 8.67 -6.59
C TYR A 74 11.79 7.50 -6.20
N TYR A 75 11.57 6.54 -7.10
CA TYR A 75 10.85 5.31 -6.79
C TYR A 75 11.65 4.41 -5.84
N VAL A 76 12.97 4.32 -6.05
CA VAL A 76 13.86 3.60 -5.13
C VAL A 76 13.83 4.25 -3.76
N ALA A 77 14.01 5.57 -3.67
CA ALA A 77 13.95 6.31 -2.41
C ALA A 77 12.62 6.10 -1.68
N TYR A 78 11.50 6.23 -2.40
CA TYR A 78 10.17 5.96 -1.85
C TYR A 78 10.07 4.54 -1.28
N ASN A 79 10.41 3.54 -2.10
CA ASN A 79 10.27 2.12 -1.72
C ASN A 79 11.20 1.73 -0.58
N THR A 80 12.42 2.26 -0.53
CA THR A 80 13.36 2.03 0.57
C THR A 80 12.83 2.63 1.86
N MET A 81 12.40 3.90 1.85
CA MET A 81 11.90 4.56 3.06
C MET A 81 10.55 3.98 3.53
N HIS A 82 9.71 3.51 2.61
CA HIS A 82 8.41 2.90 2.91
C HIS A 82 8.48 1.38 3.08
N SER A 83 9.68 0.78 3.09
CA SER A 83 9.85 -0.66 3.31
C SER A 83 9.82 -1.01 4.79
N LEU A 84 9.01 -2.02 5.13
CA LEU A 84 8.99 -2.57 6.49
C LEU A 84 10.30 -3.22 6.89
N VAL A 85 11.02 -3.79 5.91
CA VAL A 85 12.34 -4.37 6.16
C VAL A 85 13.32 -3.27 6.56
N THR A 86 13.33 -2.16 5.83
CA THR A 86 14.22 -1.03 6.13
C THR A 86 13.88 -0.39 7.47
N ALA A 87 12.58 -0.19 7.78
CA ALA A 87 12.17 0.29 9.08
C ALA A 87 12.53 -0.69 10.22
N GLY A 88 12.37 -2.00 10.00
CA GLY A 88 12.76 -3.03 10.97
C GLY A 88 14.26 -3.06 11.23
N VAL A 89 15.08 -2.95 10.18
CA VAL A 89 16.55 -2.84 10.31
C VAL A 89 16.93 -1.56 11.04
N LEU A 90 16.31 -0.42 10.72
CA LEU A 90 16.57 0.85 11.40
C LEU A 90 16.19 0.78 12.89
N ALA A 91 15.00 0.25 13.21
CA ALA A 91 14.54 0.07 14.58
C ALA A 91 15.44 -0.89 15.36
N GLY A 92 15.83 -2.01 14.74
CA GLY A 92 16.73 -3.00 15.32
C GLY A 92 18.13 -2.43 15.58
N ALA A 93 18.71 -1.74 14.60
CA ALA A 93 19.99 -1.06 14.77
C ALA A 93 19.93 0.00 15.88
N TRP A 94 18.86 0.80 15.93
CA TRP A 94 18.67 1.79 16.99
C TRP A 94 18.56 1.13 18.37
N ALA A 95 17.78 0.06 18.47
CA ALA A 95 17.62 -0.69 19.71
C ALA A 95 18.95 -1.28 20.20
N LEU A 96 19.82 -1.72 19.29
CA LEU A 96 21.13 -2.29 19.60
C LEU A 96 22.18 -1.24 19.97
N PHE A 97 22.27 -0.15 19.22
CA PHE A 97 23.36 0.84 19.38
C PHE A 97 23.02 2.03 20.26
N VAL A 98 21.74 2.35 20.43
CA VAL A 98 21.28 3.50 21.22
C VAL A 98 20.57 3.03 22.48
N ARG A 99 19.48 2.28 22.30
CA ARG A 99 18.66 1.53 23.28
C ARG A 99 17.24 1.39 22.70
N PRO A 100 16.48 0.36 23.12
CA PRO A 100 15.06 0.29 22.82
C PRO A 100 14.34 1.49 23.45
N GLU A 101 13.56 2.21 22.66
CA GLU A 101 12.73 3.32 23.15
C GLU A 101 11.40 3.40 22.40
N TRP A 102 10.38 3.93 23.06
CA TRP A 102 9.04 4.06 22.51
C TRP A 102 8.93 5.03 21.33
N ALA A 103 9.93 5.91 21.13
CA ALA A 103 9.98 6.78 19.96
C ALA A 103 10.05 5.99 18.64
N LEU A 104 10.54 4.74 18.66
CA LEU A 104 10.57 3.86 17.50
C LEU A 104 9.17 3.48 16.99
N LEU A 105 8.11 3.64 17.80
CA LEU A 105 6.72 3.47 17.35
C LEU A 105 6.33 4.43 16.22
N ALA A 106 7.08 5.52 16.02
CA ALA A 106 6.89 6.41 14.86
C ALA A 106 6.96 5.64 13.53
N LEU A 107 7.85 4.65 13.42
CA LEU A 107 8.06 3.88 12.19
C LEU A 107 6.83 3.03 11.82
N PRO A 108 6.31 2.13 12.67
CA PRO A 108 5.09 1.40 12.37
C PRO A 108 3.88 2.34 12.28
N ILE A 109 3.76 3.39 13.11
CA ILE A 109 2.61 4.31 13.00
C ILE A 109 2.58 4.98 11.61
N HIS A 110 3.72 5.43 11.10
CA HIS A 110 3.81 6.01 9.75
C HIS A 110 3.49 4.98 8.66
N LEU A 111 4.20 3.85 8.66
CA LEU A 111 4.11 2.85 7.61
C LEU A 111 2.75 2.12 7.59
N MET A 112 2.20 1.80 8.76
CA MET A 112 0.88 1.20 8.88
C MET A 112 -0.19 2.24 8.60
N GLY A 113 0.00 3.49 9.03
CA GLY A 113 -0.89 4.61 8.73
C GLY A 113 -1.06 4.83 7.23
N ASP A 114 0.05 4.87 6.50
CA ASP A 114 0.04 5.07 5.05
C ASP A 114 -0.74 3.96 4.31
N ARG A 115 -0.56 2.71 4.74
CA ARG A 115 -1.24 1.53 4.17
C ARG A 115 -2.71 1.44 4.59
N ALA A 116 -2.99 1.61 5.88
CA ALA A 116 -4.33 1.44 6.44
C ALA A 116 -5.26 2.58 6.02
N LEU A 117 -4.79 3.82 6.04
CA LEU A 117 -5.62 5.01 5.83
C LEU A 117 -5.64 5.45 4.36
N PHE A 118 -4.48 5.48 3.70
CA PHE A 118 -4.37 5.93 2.31
C PHE A 118 -4.32 4.78 1.31
N GLY A 119 -4.07 3.55 1.74
CA GLY A 119 -3.99 2.40 0.82
C GLY A 119 -2.74 2.41 -0.05
N ASN A 120 -1.74 3.20 0.34
CA ASN A 120 -0.47 3.26 -0.36
C ASN A 120 0.39 2.06 0.01
N SER A 121 1.16 1.58 -0.95
CA SER A 121 2.13 0.50 -0.80
C SER A 121 3.31 0.77 -1.73
N LEU A 122 4.31 -0.11 -1.72
CA LEU A 122 5.51 0.00 -2.54
C LEU A 122 5.18 0.34 -3.99
N LYS A 123 5.76 1.43 -4.47
CA LYS A 123 5.46 2.04 -5.75
C LYS A 123 6.06 1.24 -6.90
N PRO A 124 5.25 0.71 -7.82
CA PRO A 124 5.76 0.01 -9.00
C PRO A 124 6.39 1.02 -9.95
N PHE A 125 7.53 0.66 -10.55
CA PHE A 125 8.26 1.51 -11.50
C PHE A 125 7.50 1.75 -12.82
N GLY A 126 6.50 0.93 -13.13
CA GLY A 126 5.67 1.04 -14.34
C GLY A 126 4.39 1.86 -14.16
N VAL A 127 4.12 2.37 -12.96
CA VAL A 127 2.97 3.23 -12.66
C VAL A 127 3.47 4.64 -12.39
N ALA A 128 2.66 5.66 -12.70
CA ALA A 128 2.99 7.04 -12.40
C ALA A 128 3.41 7.20 -10.93
N PHE A 129 4.45 8.01 -10.69
CA PHE A 129 4.61 8.69 -9.42
C PHE A 129 3.36 9.56 -9.24
N GLU A 130 2.84 9.93 -8.08
CA GLU A 130 1.44 10.42 -7.99
C GLU A 130 0.33 9.48 -8.55
N PRO A 131 -0.81 9.38 -7.85
CA PRO A 131 -1.86 8.43 -8.22
C PRO A 131 -2.65 8.94 -9.43
N GLU A 132 -2.39 8.33 -10.59
CA GLU A 132 -3.19 8.45 -11.81
C GLU A 132 -3.68 7.08 -12.25
N THR A 133 -4.97 6.95 -12.59
CA THR A 133 -5.55 5.65 -12.94
C THR A 133 -4.94 5.10 -14.23
N SER A 134 -4.19 4.01 -14.12
CA SER A 134 -3.56 3.38 -15.26
C SER A 134 -4.58 2.66 -16.16
N PRO A 135 -4.39 2.63 -17.49
CA PRO A 135 -5.20 1.81 -18.39
C PRO A 135 -5.18 0.32 -18.01
N ALA A 136 -4.03 -0.18 -17.52
CA ALA A 136 -3.89 -1.56 -17.06
C ALA A 136 -4.80 -1.87 -15.87
N PHE A 137 -4.94 -0.94 -14.91
CA PHE A 137 -5.86 -1.12 -13.79
C PHE A 137 -7.32 -1.16 -14.23
N ARG A 138 -7.71 -0.37 -15.24
CA ARG A 138 -9.08 -0.42 -15.80
C ARG A 138 -9.40 -1.78 -16.41
N LEU A 139 -8.46 -2.37 -17.15
CA LEU A 139 -8.61 -3.72 -17.71
C LEU A 139 -8.72 -4.79 -16.61
N PHE A 140 -7.90 -4.65 -15.56
CA PHE A 140 -7.99 -5.53 -14.39
C PHE A 140 -9.38 -5.47 -13.73
N GLU A 141 -9.92 -4.27 -13.50
CA GLU A 141 -11.25 -4.12 -12.89
C GLU A 141 -12.38 -4.68 -13.78
N GLN A 142 -12.24 -4.62 -15.11
CA GLN A 142 -13.23 -5.24 -16.01
C GLN A 142 -13.19 -6.76 -15.93
N LYS A 143 -12.00 -7.35 -15.82
CA LYS A 143 -11.83 -8.82 -15.81
C LYS A 143 -12.14 -9.46 -14.47
N TYR A 144 -11.81 -8.80 -13.37
CA TYR A 144 -11.89 -9.35 -12.01
C TYR A 144 -12.85 -8.58 -11.08
N GLY A 145 -13.53 -7.56 -11.61
CA GLY A 145 -14.61 -6.90 -10.90
C GLY A 145 -15.77 -7.87 -10.65
N PRO A 146 -16.58 -7.63 -9.61
CA PRO A 146 -17.81 -8.41 -9.45
C PRO A 146 -18.63 -8.28 -10.73
N GLU A 147 -19.10 -9.40 -11.27
CA GLU A 147 -20.06 -9.39 -12.37
C GLU A 147 -21.20 -8.46 -11.93
N ARG A 148 -21.47 -7.42 -12.74
CA ARG A 148 -22.71 -6.67 -12.58
C ARG A 148 -23.82 -7.62 -12.96
N ASP A 149 -24.35 -8.31 -11.95
CA ASP A 149 -25.53 -9.16 -12.09
C ASP A 149 -26.60 -8.28 -12.75
N SER A 150 -26.79 -8.50 -14.05
CA SER A 150 -27.71 -7.74 -14.88
C SER A 150 -29.10 -8.31 -14.62
N ARG A 151 -29.51 -8.29 -13.35
CA ARG A 151 -30.76 -8.87 -12.88
C ARG A 151 -31.69 -7.76 -12.40
N GLY A 152 -31.89 -6.82 -13.31
CA GLY A 152 -33.03 -5.90 -13.34
C GLY A 152 -33.92 -6.22 -14.54
N SER A 153 -34.38 -7.46 -14.70
CA SER A 153 -35.69 -7.78 -15.31
C SER A 153 -35.99 -9.28 -15.20
N ARG A 154 -37.15 -9.64 -14.64
CA ARG A 154 -37.71 -11.01 -14.68
C ARG A 154 -38.36 -11.26 -16.03
N VAL A 155 -38.10 -12.42 -16.64
CA VAL A 155 -39.13 -13.23 -17.34
C VAL A 155 -38.83 -14.72 -17.10
N PRO A 156 -39.82 -15.58 -16.80
CA PRO A 156 -39.64 -17.01 -16.55
C PRO A 156 -39.69 -17.83 -17.85
N GLY A 157 -38.81 -18.85 -17.93
CA GLY A 157 -38.98 -20.02 -18.80
C GLY A 157 -38.13 -20.02 -20.07
N ALA A 158 -37.11 -20.89 -20.10
CA ALA A 158 -36.85 -21.83 -21.21
C ALA A 158 -35.61 -22.69 -20.87
N THR A 159 -35.88 -23.98 -20.70
CA THR A 159 -34.99 -25.15 -20.81
C THR A 159 -33.81 -25.01 -21.78
N GLY A 160 -32.64 -25.52 -21.39
CA GLY A 160 -31.54 -25.72 -22.34
C GLY A 160 -30.19 -26.14 -21.76
N ALA A 161 -30.10 -27.40 -21.32
CA ALA A 161 -28.93 -28.28 -21.35
C ALA A 161 -27.53 -27.74 -20.96
N ALA A 162 -27.03 -28.34 -19.88
CA ALA A 162 -25.64 -28.40 -19.48
C ALA A 162 -24.69 -28.77 -20.65
N ARG A 163 -23.59 -28.01 -20.77
CA ARG A 163 -22.32 -28.50 -21.32
C ARG A 163 -21.18 -28.04 -20.42
N ASN A 164 -20.71 -28.98 -19.61
CA ASN A 164 -19.40 -28.94 -18.97
C ASN A 164 -18.29 -29.00 -20.04
N SER A 165 -17.11 -28.49 -19.67
CA SER A 165 -15.80 -29.15 -19.78
C SER A 165 -14.72 -28.16 -20.25
N LEU A 166 -13.98 -27.57 -19.31
CA LEU A 166 -12.55 -27.87 -19.01
C LEU A 166 -11.57 -27.32 -20.06
N GLU A 167 -10.94 -26.19 -19.75
CA GLU A 167 -9.55 -25.97 -20.16
C GLU A 167 -8.85 -25.03 -19.16
N GLY A 168 -8.14 -25.65 -18.24
CA GLY A 168 -7.43 -24.99 -17.16
C GLY A 168 -6.33 -25.90 -16.67
N THR A 169 -5.21 -25.92 -17.39
CA THR A 169 -3.91 -26.42 -16.94
C THR A 169 -2.88 -26.02 -17.97
N ASP A 170 -2.17 -24.92 -17.74
CA ASP A 170 -0.77 -24.78 -18.18
C ASP A 170 -0.10 -23.56 -17.52
N ALA A 171 -0.08 -23.57 -16.19
CA ALA A 171 0.77 -22.66 -15.43
C ALA A 171 1.32 -23.38 -14.22
N VAL A 172 2.29 -24.27 -14.44
CA VAL A 172 3.51 -24.48 -13.64
C VAL A 172 4.36 -25.51 -14.40
N ARG A 173 5.42 -25.06 -15.08
CA ARG A 173 6.69 -25.80 -15.09
C ARG A 173 7.84 -24.81 -14.92
N THR A 174 8.64 -25.17 -13.93
CA THR A 174 9.91 -24.65 -13.41
C THR A 174 10.92 -24.24 -14.48
#